data_AF-A0A914IFD6-F1
#
_entry.id   AF-A0A914IFD6-F1
#
_cell.length_a   1.000
_cell.length_b   1.000
_cell.length_c   1.000
_cell.angle_alpha   90.00
_cell.angle_beta   90.00
_cell.angle_gamma   90.00
#
_symmetry.space_group_name_H-M   'P 1'
#
loop_
_entity.id
_entity.type
_entity.pdbx_description
1 polymer ?
#
loop_
_entity_poly.entity_id
_entity_poly.type
_entity_poly.pdbx_seq_one_letter_code
_entity_poly.pdbx_strand_id
1 'polypeptide(L)'
;MNYWDVNEKKEPMEVASRQWIDVVKEKNYQTSQHLDFVMTFENEEEFMRHLKSDNRWKFICWLKSGCNVLSKKPNNNFTIHDFQKMVGDGKEIEVFDVLLQESVTMKIETFVKMYEKKDRRKIFDLQGFVVSEDFCNFILSVPEFQKQFSISGTEWFKQYGVNLINNDDDIVA
;
A
#
# COMPACT_ATOMS: atom_id res chain seq x y z
N MET A 1 -2.71 26.39 -8.50
CA MET A 1 -2.27 26.57 -9.90
C MET A 1 -3.01 25.59 -10.80
N ASN A 2 -3.26 25.87 -12.08
CA ASN A 2 -3.92 24.92 -12.99
C ASN A 2 -2.82 24.11 -13.70
N TYR A 3 -2.80 22.77 -13.58
CA TYR A 3 -1.82 21.88 -14.23
C TYR A 3 -1.76 22.04 -15.77
N TRP A 4 -2.77 22.71 -16.33
CA TRP A 4 -2.89 23.03 -17.75
C TRP A 4 -2.51 24.48 -18.08
N ASP A 5 -1.90 25.21 -17.15
CA ASP A 5 -1.50 26.60 -17.38
C ASP A 5 -0.29 26.67 -18.32
N VAL A 6 -0.51 27.27 -19.48
CA VAL A 6 0.50 27.50 -20.52
C VAL A 6 1.68 28.37 -20.05
N ASN A 7 1.56 29.05 -18.91
CA ASN A 7 2.61 29.88 -18.33
C ASN A 7 3.41 29.21 -17.21
N GLU A 8 3.16 27.93 -16.89
CA GLU A 8 3.82 27.20 -15.79
C GLU A 8 5.35 27.32 -15.79
N LYS A 9 5.98 27.36 -16.98
CA LYS A 9 7.44 27.51 -17.14
C LYS A 9 8.04 28.83 -16.64
N LYS A 10 7.21 29.83 -16.33
CA LYS A 10 7.63 31.16 -15.87
C LYS A 10 7.51 31.34 -14.36
N GLU A 11 6.86 30.40 -13.68
CA GLU A 11 6.58 30.44 -12.26
C GLU A 11 7.51 29.48 -11.50
N PRO A 12 7.64 29.60 -10.17
CA PRO A 12 8.36 28.63 -9.36
C PRO A 12 7.80 27.22 -9.54
N MET A 13 8.68 26.22 -9.66
CA MET A 13 8.28 24.83 -9.83
C MET A 13 7.63 24.29 -8.54
N GLU A 14 6.34 23.99 -8.60
CA GLU A 14 5.59 23.34 -7.52
C GLU A 14 5.73 21.81 -7.57
N VAL A 15 5.59 21.12 -6.44
CA VAL A 15 5.59 19.64 -6.39
C VAL A 15 4.40 19.11 -7.19
N ALA A 16 4.61 18.02 -7.94
CA ALA A 16 3.62 17.40 -8.82
C ALA A 16 3.09 18.26 -9.98
N SER A 17 3.64 19.47 -10.17
CA SER A 17 3.52 20.24 -11.41
C SER A 17 4.08 19.44 -12.61
N ARG A 18 3.69 19.78 -13.83
CA ARG A 18 4.19 19.07 -15.02
C ARG A 18 5.70 19.22 -15.15
N GLN A 19 6.23 20.41 -14.89
CA GLN A 19 7.67 20.65 -14.88
C GLN A 19 8.37 19.77 -13.84
N TRP A 20 7.80 19.62 -12.64
CA TRP A 20 8.35 18.73 -11.62
C TRP A 20 8.35 17.27 -12.07
N ILE A 21 7.25 16.80 -12.67
CA ILE A 21 7.15 15.43 -13.20
C ILE A 21 8.18 15.18 -14.28
N ASP A 22 8.37 16.12 -15.21
CA ASP A 22 9.34 15.99 -16.30
C ASP A 22 10.77 15.92 -15.73
N VAL A 23 11.11 16.78 -14.75
CA VAL A 23 12.40 16.73 -14.05
C VAL A 23 12.60 15.39 -13.33
N VAL A 24 11.58 14.89 -12.63
CA VAL A 24 11.65 13.58 -11.94
C VAL A 24 11.82 12.44 -12.94
N LYS A 25 11.18 12.48 -14.10
CA LYS A 25 11.33 11.44 -15.12
C LYS A 25 12.68 11.44 -15.81
N GLU A 26 13.25 12.62 -16.05
CA GLU A 26 14.54 12.77 -16.73
C GLU A 26 15.73 12.55 -15.80
N LYS A 27 15.53 12.64 -14.49
CA LYS A 27 16.60 12.46 -13.51
C LYS A 27 17.05 11.00 -13.45
N ASN A 28 18.36 10.80 -13.60
CA ASN A 28 18.99 9.51 -13.38
C ASN A 28 19.16 9.25 -11.88
N TYR A 29 18.29 8.44 -11.31
CA TYR A 29 18.44 7.94 -9.93
C TYR A 29 19.34 6.72 -9.91
N GLN A 30 20.14 6.58 -8.85
CA GLN A 30 20.82 5.32 -8.58
C GLN A 30 19.77 4.23 -8.38
N THR A 31 19.94 3.10 -9.05
CA THR A 31 19.03 1.97 -8.90
C THR A 31 19.14 1.39 -7.49
N SER A 32 18.02 0.88 -6.97
CA SER A 32 17.96 0.29 -5.65
C SER A 32 18.89 -0.91 -5.45
N GLN A 33 19.33 -1.54 -6.54
CA GLN A 33 20.29 -2.65 -6.54
C GLN A 33 21.70 -2.24 -6.09
N HIS A 34 22.02 -0.95 -6.07
CA HIS A 34 23.30 -0.41 -5.61
C HIS A 34 23.22 0.22 -4.21
N LEU A 35 22.09 0.07 -3.52
CA LEU A 35 21.91 0.60 -2.17
C LEU A 35 22.26 -0.48 -1.16
N ASP A 36 23.26 -0.21 -0.31
CA ASP A 36 23.75 -1.14 0.72
C ASP A 36 22.69 -1.53 1.76
N PHE A 37 21.57 -0.80 1.80
CA PHE A 37 20.45 -1.04 2.69
C PHE A 37 19.26 -1.77 2.03
N VAL A 38 19.41 -2.30 0.81
CA VAL A 38 18.36 -3.11 0.13
C VAL A 38 18.82 -4.55 0.00
N MET A 39 18.02 -5.49 0.52
CA MET A 39 18.26 -6.92 0.41
C MET A 39 17.16 -7.57 -0.45
N THR A 40 17.56 -8.32 -1.48
CA THR A 40 16.63 -9.03 -2.36
C THR A 40 16.51 -10.49 -1.92
N PHE A 41 15.29 -10.99 -1.87
CA PHE A 41 15.00 -12.39 -1.54
C PHE A 41 14.33 -13.08 -2.74
N GLU A 42 14.89 -14.23 -3.12
CA GLU A 42 14.37 -15.02 -4.24
C GLU A 42 13.15 -15.86 -3.83
N ASN A 43 13.13 -16.31 -2.57
CA ASN A 43 12.09 -17.18 -2.03
C ASN A 43 11.74 -16.81 -0.57
N GLU A 44 10.60 -17.35 -0.12
CA GLU A 44 10.05 -17.10 1.21
C GLU A 44 10.93 -17.66 2.33
N GLU A 45 11.59 -18.80 2.13
CA GLU A 45 12.42 -19.43 3.16
C GLU A 45 13.61 -18.54 3.55
N GLU A 46 14.31 -17.97 2.56
CA GLU A 46 15.41 -17.03 2.76
C GLU A 46 14.94 -15.77 3.50
N PHE A 47 13.80 -15.22 3.08
CA PHE A 47 13.21 -14.05 3.72
C PHE A 47 12.84 -14.33 5.19
N MET A 48 12.19 -15.46 5.46
CA MET A 48 11.81 -15.85 6.82
C MET A 48 13.03 -16.14 7.70
N ARG A 49 14.11 -16.71 7.13
CA ARG A 49 15.38 -16.88 7.84
C ARG A 49 16.01 -15.53 8.22
N HIS A 50 15.96 -14.55 7.31
CA HIS A 50 16.43 -13.20 7.60
C HIS A 50 15.61 -12.52 8.72
N LEU A 51 14.28 -12.66 8.68
CA LEU A 51 13.41 -12.11 9.73
C LEU A 51 13.67 -12.70 11.13
N LYS A 52 14.24 -13.90 11.22
CA LYS A 52 14.65 -14.52 12.50
C LYS A 52 16.05 -14.10 12.96
N SER A 53 16.79 -13.33 12.16
CA SER A 53 18.14 -12.88 12.48
C SER A 53 18.18 -11.60 13.31
N ASP A 54 19.34 -11.29 13.87
CA ASP A 54 19.60 -10.05 14.61
C ASP A 54 19.61 -8.80 13.71
N ASN A 55 19.69 -8.98 12.39
CA ASN A 55 19.76 -7.89 11.41
C ASN A 55 18.43 -7.60 10.69
N ARG A 56 17.33 -8.24 11.12
CA ARG A 56 16.01 -8.23 10.46
C ARG A 56 15.41 -6.85 10.13
N TRP A 57 15.84 -5.78 10.82
CA TRP A 57 15.31 -4.42 10.63
C TRP A 57 16.31 -3.44 10.00
N LYS A 58 17.47 -3.93 9.56
CA LYS A 58 18.53 -3.07 9.02
C LYS A 58 18.40 -2.79 7.52
N PHE A 59 17.60 -3.59 6.81
CA PHE A 59 17.50 -3.55 5.36
C PHE A 59 16.05 -3.42 4.90
N ILE A 60 15.84 -2.66 3.83
CA ILE A 60 14.64 -2.72 3.01
C ILE A 60 14.66 -4.07 2.29
N CYS A 61 13.62 -4.87 2.51
CA CYS A 61 13.50 -6.20 1.92
C CYS A 61 12.71 -6.13 0.61
N TRP A 62 13.34 -6.53 -0.50
CA TRP A 62 12.69 -6.65 -1.81
C TRP A 62 12.38 -8.12 -2.10
N LEU A 63 11.09 -8.45 -2.21
CA LEU A 63 10.63 -9.81 -2.46
C LEU A 63 10.36 -10.01 -3.97
N LYS A 64 11.05 -10.96 -4.61
CA LYS A 64 10.79 -11.30 -6.02
C LYS A 64 9.46 -12.04 -6.19
N SER A 65 8.97 -12.13 -7.42
CA SER A 65 7.63 -12.63 -7.77
C SER A 65 7.33 -14.09 -7.35
N GLY A 66 8.33 -14.86 -6.89
CA GLY A 66 8.18 -16.21 -6.33
C GLY A 66 8.06 -16.26 -4.80
N CYS A 67 8.25 -15.14 -4.11
CA CYS A 67 8.16 -15.05 -2.66
C CYS A 67 6.72 -14.75 -2.22
N ASN A 68 5.92 -15.79 -1.96
CA ASN A 68 4.49 -15.68 -1.65
C ASN A 68 4.21 -15.50 -0.16
N VAL A 69 4.64 -14.37 0.40
CA VAL A 69 4.35 -14.03 1.80
C VAL A 69 2.88 -13.72 2.09
N LEU A 70 2.06 -13.54 1.06
CA LEU A 70 0.61 -13.35 1.17
C LEU A 70 -0.09 -14.69 0.88
N SER A 71 -0.86 -15.19 1.85
CA SER A 71 -1.66 -16.41 1.68
C SER A 71 -2.95 -16.21 0.87
N LYS A 72 -3.42 -14.96 0.73
CA LYS A 72 -4.52 -14.56 -0.16
C LYS A 72 -4.14 -13.27 -0.88
N LYS A 73 -4.37 -13.24 -2.19
CA LYS A 73 -4.23 -12.07 -3.05
C LYS A 73 -5.55 -11.89 -3.81
N PRO A 74 -5.88 -10.66 -4.26
CA PRO A 74 -7.00 -10.48 -5.17
C PRO A 74 -6.76 -11.31 -6.43
N ASN A 75 -7.84 -11.77 -7.05
CA ASN A 75 -7.77 -12.34 -8.39
C ASN A 75 -7.09 -11.32 -9.34
N ASN A 76 -6.31 -11.80 -10.31
CA ASN A 76 -5.71 -10.96 -11.35
C ASN A 76 -6.76 -10.15 -12.15
N ASN A 77 -8.03 -10.55 -12.11
CA ASN A 77 -9.16 -9.83 -12.71
C ASN A 77 -9.86 -8.86 -11.75
N PHE A 78 -9.34 -8.61 -10.56
CA PHE A 78 -9.93 -7.67 -9.60
C PHE A 78 -9.89 -6.24 -10.16
N THR A 79 -11.05 -5.59 -10.21
CA THR A 79 -11.21 -4.26 -10.80
C THR A 79 -11.55 -3.19 -9.77
N ILE A 80 -11.48 -1.93 -10.19
CA ILE A 80 -11.91 -0.80 -9.37
C ILE A 80 -13.42 -0.85 -9.04
N HIS A 81 -14.24 -1.53 -9.85
CA HIS A 81 -15.66 -1.72 -9.55
C HIS A 81 -15.89 -2.80 -8.51
N ASP A 82 -15.05 -3.84 -8.46
CA ASP A 82 -15.12 -4.84 -7.39
C ASP A 82 -14.76 -4.18 -6.06
N PHE A 83 -13.73 -3.33 -6.06
CA PHE A 83 -13.39 -2.48 -4.92
C PHE A 83 -14.57 -1.58 -4.50
N GLN A 84 -15.20 -0.89 -5.46
CA GLN A 84 -16.38 -0.04 -5.18
C GLN A 84 -17.52 -0.82 -4.52
N LYS A 85 -17.90 -1.97 -5.09
CA LYS A 85 -18.99 -2.81 -4.58
C LYS A 85 -18.73 -3.28 -3.14
N MET A 86 -17.48 -3.61 -2.84
CA MET A 86 -17.09 -4.08 -1.51
C MET A 86 -17.08 -2.98 -0.45
N VAL A 87 -16.65 -1.78 -0.82
CA VAL A 87 -16.63 -0.63 0.08
C VAL A 87 -18.05 -0.06 0.27
N GLY A 88 -18.88 -0.14 -0.76
CA GLY A 88 -20.26 0.35 -0.79
C GLY A 88 -20.37 1.68 -1.51
N ASP A 89 -21.30 1.76 -2.48
CA ASP A 89 -21.43 2.86 -3.44
C ASP A 89 -21.58 4.27 -2.82
N GLY A 90 -22.16 4.35 -1.61
CA GLY A 90 -22.38 5.61 -0.90
C GLY A 90 -21.26 6.03 0.05
N LYS A 91 -20.20 5.24 0.20
CA LYS A 91 -19.15 5.50 1.19
C LYS A 91 -18.33 6.72 0.79
N GLU A 92 -18.16 7.64 1.73
CA GLU A 92 -17.17 8.71 1.63
C GLU A 92 -15.77 8.17 1.93
N ILE A 93 -14.83 8.55 1.09
CA ILE A 93 -13.42 8.20 1.17
C ILE A 93 -12.59 9.48 1.15
N GLU A 94 -11.50 9.47 1.90
CA GLU A 94 -10.46 10.49 1.81
C GLU A 94 -9.53 10.14 0.65
N VAL A 95 -9.30 11.09 -0.24
CA VAL A 95 -8.34 10.98 -1.34
C VAL A 95 -7.43 12.19 -1.34
N PHE A 96 -6.22 12.03 -1.85
CA PHE A 96 -5.25 13.10 -1.96
C PHE A 96 -5.33 13.71 -3.37
N ASP A 97 -5.61 15.01 -3.48
CA ASP A 97 -5.44 15.77 -4.72
C ASP A 97 -3.95 16.01 -4.94
N VAL A 98 -3.35 15.22 -5.82
CA VAL A 98 -1.90 15.24 -6.08
C VAL A 98 -1.46 16.60 -6.62
N LEU A 99 -2.32 17.32 -7.34
CA LEU A 99 -1.96 18.61 -7.93
C LEU A 99 -2.02 19.74 -6.90
N LEU A 100 -2.95 19.66 -5.96
CA LEU A 100 -3.12 20.67 -4.91
C LEU A 100 -2.38 20.31 -3.61
N GLN A 101 -1.83 19.09 -3.53
CA GLN A 101 -1.15 18.54 -2.36
C GLN A 101 -2.03 18.58 -1.09
N GLU A 102 -3.33 18.33 -1.23
CA GLU A 102 -4.31 18.39 -0.14
C GLU A 102 -5.22 17.15 -0.11
N SER A 103 -5.66 16.78 1.10
CA SER A 103 -6.71 15.77 1.27
C SER A 103 -8.08 16.36 0.96
N VAL A 104 -8.90 15.60 0.23
CA VAL A 104 -10.30 15.91 -0.03
C VAL A 104 -11.17 14.68 0.22
N THR A 105 -12.38 14.91 0.71
CA THR A 105 -13.37 13.84 0.87
C THR A 105 -14.27 13.77 -0.35
N MET A 106 -14.51 12.57 -0.88
CA MET A 106 -15.49 12.34 -1.94
C MET A 106 -16.14 10.96 -1.81
N LYS A 107 -17.26 10.75 -2.49
CA LYS A 107 -17.85 9.41 -2.58
C LYS A 107 -16.99 8.50 -3.45
N ILE A 108 -16.90 7.22 -3.08
CA ILE A 108 -16.18 6.22 -3.88
C ILE A 108 -16.71 6.11 -5.32
N GLU A 109 -18.03 6.24 -5.53
CA GLU A 109 -18.61 6.29 -6.88
C GLU A 109 -18.05 7.45 -7.72
N THR A 110 -17.74 8.59 -7.09
CA THR A 110 -17.18 9.76 -7.77
C THR A 110 -15.73 9.49 -8.13
N PHE A 111 -14.96 8.92 -7.20
CA PHE A 111 -13.58 8.49 -7.45
C PHE A 111 -13.49 7.49 -8.60
N VAL A 112 -14.32 6.45 -8.62
CA VAL A 112 -14.34 5.43 -9.68
C VAL A 112 -14.68 6.06 -11.03
N LYS A 113 -15.73 6.90 -11.09
CA LYS A 113 -16.09 7.66 -12.31
C LYS A 113 -14.94 8.52 -12.81
N MET A 114 -14.11 9.07 -11.92
CA MET A 114 -12.94 9.86 -12.29
C MET A 114 -11.75 8.98 -12.73
N TYR A 115 -11.57 7.83 -12.10
CA TYR A 115 -10.59 6.83 -12.49
C TYR A 115 -10.85 6.33 -13.91
N GLU A 116 -12.09 6.09 -14.32
CA GLU A 116 -12.37 5.57 -15.65
C GLU A 116 -12.23 6.61 -16.79
N LYS A 117 -12.19 7.90 -16.47
CA LYS A 117 -12.03 8.95 -17.49
C LYS A 117 -10.66 8.83 -18.15
N LYS A 118 -10.64 8.86 -19.50
CA LYS A 118 -9.41 8.88 -20.31
C LYS A 118 -8.71 10.23 -20.30
N ASP A 119 -9.47 11.32 -20.21
CA ASP A 119 -8.97 12.69 -20.11
C ASP A 119 -9.07 13.19 -18.66
N ARG A 120 -8.13 12.76 -17.82
CA ARG A 120 -8.11 13.14 -16.40
C ARG A 120 -7.45 14.50 -16.23
N ARG A 121 -8.25 15.51 -15.88
CA ARG A 121 -7.75 16.87 -15.56
C ARG A 121 -7.28 17.04 -14.11
N LYS A 122 -7.63 16.10 -13.24
CA LYS A 122 -7.21 16.01 -11.84
C LYS A 122 -6.57 14.65 -11.59
N ILE A 123 -5.59 14.62 -10.70
CA ILE A 123 -4.91 13.39 -10.28
C ILE A 123 -5.26 13.18 -8.82
N PHE A 124 -6.12 12.21 -8.56
CA PHE A 124 -6.46 11.79 -7.21
C PHE A 124 -5.76 10.48 -6.89
N ASP A 125 -5.18 10.41 -5.70
CA ASP A 125 -4.61 9.19 -5.15
C ASP A 125 -5.41 8.74 -3.92
N LEU A 126 -5.66 7.44 -3.82
CA LEU A 126 -6.33 6.84 -2.67
C LEU A 126 -5.26 6.20 -1.78
N GLN A 127 -4.84 6.96 -0.77
CA GLN A 127 -3.84 6.52 0.20
C GLN A 127 -4.48 6.28 1.56
N GLY A 128 -3.95 5.34 2.34
CA GLY A 128 -4.38 5.14 3.74
C GLY A 128 -5.81 4.63 3.91
N PHE A 129 -6.44 4.10 2.86
CA PHE A 129 -7.79 3.55 2.96
C PHE A 129 -7.78 2.28 3.83
N VAL A 130 -8.31 2.41 5.04
CA VAL A 130 -8.44 1.28 5.95
C VAL A 130 -9.72 0.53 5.59
N VAL A 131 -9.52 -0.67 5.09
CA VAL A 131 -10.58 -1.63 4.79
C VAL A 131 -10.99 -2.37 6.04
N SER A 132 -12.24 -2.85 6.10
CA SER A 132 -12.71 -3.67 7.22
C SER A 132 -11.95 -5.00 7.29
N GLU A 133 -11.97 -5.62 8.47
CA GLU A 133 -11.42 -6.97 8.65
C GLU A 133 -12.08 -7.99 7.70
N ASP A 134 -13.38 -7.88 7.46
CA ASP A 134 -14.09 -8.71 6.49
C ASP A 134 -13.57 -8.53 5.06
N PHE A 135 -13.24 -7.29 4.66
CA PHE A 135 -12.63 -7.00 3.37
C PHE A 135 -11.25 -7.66 3.24
N CYS A 136 -10.41 -7.54 4.29
CA CYS A 136 -9.12 -8.22 4.35
C CYS A 136 -9.32 -9.74 4.26
N ASN A 137 -10.15 -10.33 5.12
CA ASN A 137 -10.36 -11.78 5.15
C ASN A 137 -10.89 -12.35 3.82
N PHE A 138 -11.64 -11.55 3.05
CA PHE A 138 -12.16 -11.92 1.74
C PHE A 138 -11.10 -11.83 0.61
N ILE A 139 -10.19 -10.84 0.62
CA ILE A 139 -9.29 -10.55 -0.51
C ILE A 139 -7.80 -10.57 -0.19
N LEU A 140 -7.40 -10.14 1.00
CA LEU A 140 -6.02 -9.94 1.41
C LEU A 140 -5.78 -10.54 2.80
N SER A 141 -4.96 -11.59 2.86
CA SER A 141 -4.44 -11.99 4.15
C SER A 141 -3.24 -11.13 4.52
N VAL A 142 -3.19 -10.71 5.78
CA VAL A 142 -1.97 -10.16 6.36
C VAL A 142 -0.89 -11.24 6.31
N PRO A 143 0.33 -10.95 5.79
CA PRO A 143 1.44 -11.89 5.84
C PRO A 143 1.68 -12.45 7.23
N GLU A 144 1.97 -13.75 7.32
CA GLU A 144 2.08 -14.43 8.61
C GLU A 144 3.17 -13.83 9.51
N PHE A 145 4.29 -13.44 8.92
CA PHE A 145 5.35 -12.76 9.66
C PHE A 145 4.89 -11.43 10.28
N GLN A 146 4.00 -10.69 9.62
CA GLN A 146 3.49 -9.43 10.17
C GLN A 146 2.66 -9.68 11.43
N LYS A 147 1.89 -10.78 11.49
CA LYS A 147 1.16 -11.16 12.69
C LYS A 147 2.11 -11.45 13.86
N GLN A 148 3.21 -12.16 13.58
CA GLN A 148 4.23 -12.52 14.58
C GLN A 148 5.00 -11.33 15.14
N PHE A 149 5.22 -10.28 14.33
CA PHE A 149 5.97 -9.09 14.77
C PHE A 149 5.09 -7.89 15.13
N SER A 150 3.79 -7.94 14.84
CA SER A 150 2.88 -6.85 15.17
C SER A 150 2.67 -6.77 16.68
N ILE A 151 2.90 -5.58 17.25
CA ILE A 151 2.58 -5.29 18.66
C ILE A 151 1.07 -5.48 18.91
N SER A 152 0.23 -5.05 17.97
CA SER A 152 -1.23 -5.24 18.08
C SER A 152 -1.62 -6.72 17.99
N GLY A 153 -0.86 -7.53 17.26
CA GLY A 153 -1.11 -8.97 17.11
C GLY A 153 -0.57 -9.83 18.27
N THR A 154 0.41 -9.34 19.04
CA THR A 154 1.14 -10.16 20.02
C THR A 154 1.01 -9.72 21.47
N GLU A 155 0.82 -8.43 21.74
CA GLU A 155 0.95 -7.88 23.10
C GLU A 155 -0.20 -6.96 23.50
N TRP A 156 -0.77 -6.21 22.56
CA TRP A 156 -1.86 -5.26 22.84
C TRP A 156 -3.07 -5.95 23.50
N PHE A 157 -3.49 -7.12 23.01
CA PHE A 157 -4.63 -7.85 23.58
C PHE A 157 -4.34 -8.42 24.98
N LYS A 158 -3.09 -8.84 25.26
CA LYS A 158 -2.69 -9.36 26.57
C LYS A 158 -2.78 -8.29 27.65
N GLN A 159 -2.44 -7.04 27.31
CA GLN A 159 -2.52 -5.90 28.23
C GLN A 159 -3.96 -5.60 28.70
N TYR A 160 -4.96 -5.96 27.90
CA TYR A 160 -6.38 -5.79 28.22
C TYR A 160 -7.07 -7.10 28.65
N GLY A 161 -6.30 -8.16 28.94
CA GLY A 161 -6.84 -9.45 29.40
C GLY A 161 -7.61 -10.24 28.34
N VAL A 162 -7.46 -9.90 27.06
CA VAL A 162 -8.06 -10.63 25.94
C VAL A 162 -7.06 -11.69 25.48
N ASN A 163 -7.25 -12.93 25.93
CA ASN A 163 -6.52 -14.07 25.38
C ASN A 163 -7.06 -14.35 23.97
N LEU A 164 -6.27 -14.03 22.94
CA LEU A 164 -6.49 -14.61 21.62
C LEU A 164 -6.24 -16.11 21.76
N ILE A 165 -7.31 -16.90 21.76
CA ILE A 165 -7.23 -18.36 21.74
C ILE A 165 -6.55 -18.72 20.41
N ASN A 166 -5.27 -19.12 20.48
CA ASN A 166 -4.66 -19.90 19.42
C ASN A 166 -5.36 -21.26 19.45
N ASN A 167 -6.39 -21.41 18.62
CA ASN A 167 -6.81 -22.73 18.18
C ASN A 167 -5.68 -23.24 17.30
N ASP A 168 -4.74 -24.01 17.89
CA ASP A 168 -3.93 -25.06 17.25
C ASP A 168 -2.74 -25.42 18.16
N ASP A 169 -2.98 -25.94 19.37
CA ASP A 169 -1.99 -26.80 20.08
C ASP A 169 -2.61 -27.45 21.33
N ASP A 170 -3.62 -28.30 21.13
CA ASP A 170 -3.80 -29.50 21.95
C ASP A 170 -3.23 -30.69 21.16
N ILE A 171 -1.89 -30.83 21.16
CA ILE A 171 -1.24 -32.11 20.92
C ILE A 171 -0.42 -32.43 22.17
N VAL A 172 -1.08 -33.21 23.03
CA VAL A 172 -0.55 -33.84 24.23
C VAL A 172 0.61 -34.76 23.86
N ALA A 173 1.73 -34.61 24.56
CA ALA A 173 2.68 -35.70 24.84
C ALA A 173 2.31 -36.35 26.18
#